data_AF-A0A973HPZ0-F1
#
_entry.id   AF-A0A973HPZ0-F1
#
_cell.length_a   1.000
_cell.length_b   1.000
_cell.length_c   1.000
_cell.angle_alpha   90.00
_cell.angle_beta   90.00
_cell.angle_gamma   90.00
#
_symmetry.space_group_name_H-M   'P 1'
#
loop_
_entity.id
_entity.type
_entity.pdbx_description
1 polymer ?
#
loop_
_entity_poly.entity_id
_entity_poly.type
_entity_poly.pdbx_seq_one_letter_code
_entity_poly.pdbx_strand_id
1 'polypeptide(L)'
;MIKLITRGDDSGSAQSANKAILDAYVHGNLKSTSIMVPTPHYAEAVSLFKDHSEFEIGLHATITDEWDAPRWGPVLPAADVSSLVYDDATFFTDCVQLWERYGGDEQDQRPSNDEIMNEISAQLDTVRQDGLHIAYLDTHMGFDWFHGLSERLQEFCKAEGIIYGNAMDQISPIPQVEGEFDTPVDQLIDRLAYQIHPRLVES
;
A
#
# COMPACT_ATOMS: atom_id res chain seq x y z
N MET A 1 -18.16 12.50 -16.42
CA MET A 1 -16.71 12.28 -16.64
C MET A 1 -16.27 11.24 -15.65
N ILE A 2 -15.72 10.12 -16.11
CA ILE A 2 -15.11 9.12 -15.23
C ILE A 2 -13.71 9.57 -14.89
N LYS A 3 -13.34 9.39 -13.63
CA LYS A 3 -11.98 9.59 -13.13
C LYS A 3 -11.45 8.21 -12.75
N LEU A 4 -10.27 7.86 -13.26
CA LEU A 4 -9.58 6.61 -12.97
C LEU A 4 -8.28 6.93 -12.26
N ILE A 5 -8.01 6.23 -11.15
CA ILE A 5 -6.73 6.25 -10.46
C ILE A 5 -6.07 4.90 -10.71
N THR A 6 -4.85 4.91 -11.23
CA THR A 6 -4.04 3.72 -11.49
C THR A 6 -2.87 3.70 -10.52
N ARG A 7 -2.86 2.71 -9.65
CA ARG A 7 -1.89 2.55 -8.57
C ARG A 7 -1.18 1.22 -8.70
N GLY A 8 0.14 1.22 -8.49
CA GLY A 8 0.97 0.03 -8.39
C GLY A 8 1.41 -0.19 -6.95
N ASP A 9 1.05 -1.33 -6.38
CA ASP A 9 1.33 -1.66 -4.98
C ASP A 9 2.74 -2.28 -4.85
N ASP A 10 3.22 -2.35 -3.62
CA ASP A 10 4.43 -3.10 -3.23
C ASP A 10 5.76 -2.65 -3.86
N SER A 11 5.90 -1.36 -4.22
CA SER A 11 7.24 -0.86 -4.56
C SER A 11 8.17 -0.95 -3.35
N GLY A 12 9.43 -1.29 -3.59
CA GLY A 12 10.42 -1.60 -2.56
C GLY A 12 10.54 -3.10 -2.24
N SER A 13 9.50 -3.91 -2.48
CA SER A 13 9.50 -5.34 -2.14
C SER A 13 10.60 -6.13 -2.87
N ALA A 14 10.77 -5.89 -4.17
CA ALA A 14 11.72 -6.60 -5.03
C ALA A 14 12.26 -5.70 -6.15
N GLN A 15 13.48 -5.98 -6.63
CA GLN A 15 14.02 -5.28 -7.82
C GLN A 15 13.13 -5.44 -9.05
N SER A 16 12.53 -6.62 -9.21
CA SER A 16 11.61 -6.91 -10.31
C SER A 16 10.34 -6.06 -10.19
N ALA A 17 9.77 -5.92 -8.99
CA ALA A 17 8.61 -5.09 -8.73
C ALA A 17 8.93 -3.61 -9.04
N ASN A 18 10.04 -3.10 -8.51
CA ASN A 18 10.50 -1.73 -8.76
C ASN A 18 10.62 -1.41 -10.27
N LYS A 19 11.27 -2.30 -11.02
CA LYS A 19 11.45 -2.14 -12.47
C LYS A 19 10.14 -2.22 -13.23
N ALA A 20 9.26 -3.16 -12.86
CA ALA A 20 7.96 -3.32 -13.50
C ALA A 20 7.06 -2.09 -13.26
N ILE A 21 7.06 -1.55 -12.04
CA ILE A 21 6.32 -0.33 -11.68
C ILE A 21 6.85 0.87 -12.47
N LEU A 22 8.17 1.03 -12.55
CA LEU A 22 8.78 2.09 -13.34
C LEU A 22 8.44 1.96 -14.83
N ASP A 23 8.55 0.76 -15.40
CA ASP A 23 8.19 0.49 -16.79
C ASP A 23 6.71 0.80 -17.07
N ALA A 24 5.81 0.36 -16.18
CA ALA A 24 4.38 0.62 -16.27
C ALA A 24 4.01 2.11 -16.11
N TYR A 25 4.83 2.89 -15.40
CA TYR A 25 4.71 4.34 -15.30
C TYR A 25 5.22 5.05 -16.57
N VAL A 26 6.43 4.69 -17.04
CA VAL A 26 7.09 5.34 -18.17
C VAL A 26 6.41 5.01 -19.50
N HIS A 27 5.96 3.76 -19.67
CA HIS A 27 5.43 3.25 -20.94
C HIS A 27 3.94 2.91 -20.88
N GLY A 28 3.34 2.91 -19.70
CA GLY A 28 1.95 2.51 -19.49
C GLY A 28 1.07 3.64 -18.95
N ASN A 29 0.02 3.22 -18.25
CA ASN A 29 -0.99 4.11 -17.69
C ASN A 29 -0.89 4.22 -16.16
N LEU A 30 0.15 3.67 -15.52
CA LEU A 30 0.34 3.80 -14.09
C LEU A 30 0.60 5.27 -13.75
N LYS A 31 -0.09 5.82 -12.75
CA LYS A 31 0.04 7.23 -12.34
C LYS A 31 0.55 7.38 -10.91
N SER A 32 0.38 6.35 -10.10
CA SER A 32 0.93 6.32 -8.76
C SER A 32 1.47 4.95 -8.37
N THR A 33 2.29 4.92 -7.33
CA THR A 33 2.72 3.69 -6.64
C THR A 33 2.75 3.93 -5.14
N SER A 34 2.68 2.88 -4.34
CA SER A 34 2.92 2.96 -2.90
C SER A 34 4.16 2.15 -2.52
N ILE A 35 4.98 2.72 -1.61
CA ILE A 35 6.31 2.22 -1.26
C ILE A 35 6.35 1.60 0.12
N MET A 36 6.94 0.40 0.21
CA MET A 36 7.13 -0.35 1.44
C MET A 36 8.51 -0.05 2.02
N VAL A 37 8.57 0.75 3.07
CA VAL A 37 9.83 1.19 3.70
C VAL A 37 10.68 0.06 4.30
N PRO A 38 10.12 -0.94 5.03
CA PRO A 38 10.95 -1.95 5.70
C PRO A 38 11.58 -2.97 4.74
N THR A 39 11.25 -2.92 3.45
CA THR A 39 11.58 -3.99 2.51
C THR A 39 12.98 -3.87 1.89
N PRO A 40 13.61 -4.98 1.44
CA PRO A 40 15.02 -5.00 1.04
C PRO A 40 15.38 -4.12 -0.15
N HIS A 41 14.43 -3.81 -1.03
CA HIS A 41 14.66 -3.03 -2.24
C HIS A 41 14.06 -1.62 -2.18
N TYR A 42 13.69 -1.18 -0.98
CA TYR A 42 13.23 0.18 -0.71
C TYR A 42 14.22 1.26 -1.21
N ALA A 43 15.52 1.14 -0.90
CA ALA A 43 16.52 2.12 -1.31
C ALA A 43 16.66 2.23 -2.84
N GLU A 44 16.49 1.12 -3.57
CA GLU A 44 16.45 1.13 -5.04
C GLU A 44 15.20 1.87 -5.53
N ALA A 45 14.03 1.56 -4.97
CA ALA A 45 12.77 2.24 -5.31
C ALA A 45 12.86 3.76 -5.11
N VAL A 46 13.41 4.20 -3.98
CA VAL A 46 13.69 5.63 -3.72
C VAL A 46 14.57 6.23 -4.81
N SER A 47 15.67 5.57 -5.17
CA SER A 47 16.57 6.07 -6.21
C SER A 47 15.89 6.15 -7.57
N LEU A 48 15.01 5.20 -7.91
CA LEU A 48 14.29 5.20 -9.19
C LEU A 48 13.27 6.33 -9.24
N PHE A 49 12.48 6.52 -8.19
CA PHE A 49 11.31 7.42 -8.27
C PHE A 49 11.64 8.89 -8.03
N LYS A 50 12.77 9.22 -7.39
CA LYS A 50 13.23 10.60 -7.19
C LYS A 50 13.30 11.44 -8.46
N ASP A 51 13.63 10.80 -9.58
CA ASP A 51 13.81 11.49 -10.86
C ASP A 51 12.48 11.71 -11.62
N HIS A 52 11.34 11.31 -11.04
CA HIS A 52 10.02 11.35 -11.67
C HIS A 52 9.03 12.18 -10.86
N SER A 53 9.11 13.51 -10.96
CA SER A 53 8.27 14.44 -10.19
C SER A 53 6.76 14.35 -10.49
N GLU A 54 6.37 13.78 -11.63
CA GLU A 54 4.97 13.55 -12.00
C GLU A 54 4.45 12.17 -11.57
N PHE A 55 5.29 11.32 -10.96
CA PHE A 55 4.87 10.04 -10.41
C PHE A 55 4.42 10.21 -8.96
N GLU A 56 3.14 10.00 -8.69
CA GLU A 56 2.62 10.15 -7.33
C GLU A 56 3.01 8.95 -6.46
N ILE A 57 3.65 9.20 -5.32
CA ILE A 57 4.12 8.15 -4.42
C ILE A 57 3.30 8.18 -3.14
N GLY A 58 2.79 7.02 -2.73
CA GLY A 58 2.16 6.80 -1.45
C GLY A 58 3.06 6.00 -0.51
N LEU A 59 2.76 6.04 0.78
CA LEU A 59 3.32 5.11 1.75
C LEU A 59 2.47 3.84 1.75
N HIS A 60 3.08 2.70 1.43
CA HIS A 60 2.48 1.39 1.65
C HIS A 60 2.81 0.96 3.07
N ALA A 61 1.99 1.38 4.02
CA ALA A 61 2.20 1.09 5.43
C ALA A 61 2.30 -0.43 5.61
N THR A 62 3.42 -0.90 6.15
CA THR A 62 3.78 -2.32 6.17
C THR A 62 4.06 -2.79 7.59
N ILE A 63 3.28 -3.76 8.08
CA ILE A 63 3.50 -4.40 9.40
C ILE A 63 3.49 -5.93 9.32
N THR A 64 3.58 -6.48 8.10
CA THR A 64 3.60 -7.91 7.81
C THR A 64 4.74 -8.24 6.85
N ASP A 65 5.10 -9.51 6.82
CA ASP A 65 6.12 -10.09 5.94
C ASP A 65 5.70 -11.51 5.56
N GLU A 66 5.04 -11.65 4.43
CA GLU A 66 4.46 -12.90 3.93
C GLU A 66 5.48 -13.87 3.30
N TRP A 67 6.75 -13.48 3.18
CA TRP A 67 7.75 -14.22 2.40
C TRP A 67 8.58 -15.17 3.25
N ASP A 68 9.02 -16.29 2.67
CA ASP A 68 9.97 -17.18 3.37
C ASP A 68 11.38 -16.57 3.45
N ALA A 69 11.80 -15.84 2.41
CA ALA A 69 13.05 -15.10 2.35
C ALA A 69 13.09 -14.12 1.16
N PRO A 70 13.82 -12.98 1.27
CA PRO A 70 14.34 -12.42 2.52
C PRO A 70 13.20 -11.98 3.43
N ARG A 71 13.38 -12.12 4.75
CA ARG A 71 12.47 -11.60 5.76
C ARG A 71 12.81 -10.15 6.10
N TRP A 72 11.83 -9.37 6.53
CA TRP A 72 12.00 -7.99 7.01
C TRP A 72 11.28 -7.74 8.34
N GLY A 73 11.69 -6.66 8.99
CA GLY A 73 11.18 -6.23 10.28
C GLY A 73 10.89 -4.73 10.28
N PRO A 74 10.54 -4.17 11.45
CA PRO A 74 10.16 -2.77 11.58
C PRO A 74 11.30 -1.80 11.31
N VAL A 75 10.93 -0.57 10.95
CA VAL A 75 11.84 0.57 10.90
C VAL A 75 12.26 0.98 12.31
N LEU A 76 11.34 0.95 13.25
CA LEU A 76 11.64 1.14 14.67
C LEU A 76 12.43 -0.04 15.25
N PRO A 77 13.20 0.17 16.34
CA PRO A 77 13.76 -0.94 17.09
C PRO A 77 12.65 -1.92 17.50
N ALA A 78 12.84 -3.21 17.24
CA ALA A 78 11.84 -4.25 17.55
C ALA A 78 11.36 -4.25 19.01
N ALA A 79 12.18 -3.77 19.95
CA ALA A 79 11.79 -3.63 21.35
C ALA A 79 10.72 -2.55 21.59
N ASP A 80 10.65 -1.53 20.74
CA ASP A 80 9.70 -0.41 20.83
C ASP A 80 8.34 -0.75 20.17
N VAL A 81 8.33 -1.80 19.34
CA VAL A 81 7.15 -2.31 18.61
C VAL A 81 7.01 -3.83 18.75
N SER A 82 7.29 -4.32 19.96
CA SER A 82 7.38 -5.76 20.25
C SER A 82 6.10 -6.55 19.96
N SER A 83 4.95 -5.87 19.85
CA SER A 83 3.68 -6.50 19.48
C SER A 83 3.54 -6.82 18.00
N LEU A 84 4.43 -6.28 17.15
CA LEU A 84 4.36 -6.43 15.69
C LEU A 84 5.30 -7.50 15.15
N VAL A 85 6.15 -8.09 15.98
CA VAL A 85 7.24 -8.96 15.52
C VAL A 85 7.27 -10.31 16.22
N TYR A 86 7.87 -11.29 15.54
CA TYR A 86 8.35 -12.51 16.19
C TYR A 86 9.63 -12.24 17.00
N ASP A 87 10.08 -13.25 17.76
CA ASP A 87 11.29 -13.20 18.59
C ASP A 87 12.58 -12.92 17.78
N ASP A 88 12.57 -13.18 16.46
CA ASP A 88 13.69 -12.90 15.56
C ASP A 88 13.67 -11.48 14.95
N ALA A 89 12.78 -10.62 15.45
CA ALA A 89 12.57 -9.24 15.02
C ALA A 89 11.99 -9.08 13.59
N THR A 90 11.46 -10.14 12.99
CA THR A 90 10.71 -10.06 11.72
C THR A 90 9.23 -9.84 11.98
N PHE A 91 8.52 -9.21 11.03
CA PHE A 91 7.07 -9.06 11.14
C PHE A 91 6.34 -10.41 11.05
N PHE A 92 5.08 -10.44 11.49
CA PHE A 92 4.19 -11.59 11.29
C PHE A 92 3.90 -11.85 9.81
N THR A 93 3.60 -13.10 9.45
CA THR A 93 3.38 -13.46 8.03
C THR A 93 2.10 -12.92 7.43
N ASP A 94 1.08 -12.69 8.26
CA ASP A 94 -0.19 -12.16 7.82
C ASP A 94 -0.92 -11.45 8.98
N CYS A 95 -1.93 -10.66 8.61
CA CYS A 95 -2.71 -9.86 9.54
C CYS A 95 -3.53 -10.71 10.52
N VAL A 96 -3.95 -11.91 10.11
CA VAL A 96 -4.80 -12.80 10.93
C VAL A 96 -3.97 -13.42 12.05
N GLN A 97 -2.76 -13.89 11.75
CA GLN A 97 -1.84 -14.41 12.76
C GLN A 97 -1.46 -13.34 13.78
N LEU A 98 -1.16 -12.12 13.31
CA LEU A 98 -0.89 -11.00 14.21
C LEU A 98 -2.11 -10.71 15.11
N TRP A 99 -3.32 -10.71 14.54
CA TRP A 99 -4.57 -10.50 15.30
C TRP A 99 -4.84 -11.60 16.33
N GLU A 100 -4.77 -12.87 15.92
CA GLU A 100 -5.04 -14.04 16.75
C GLU A 100 -3.98 -14.23 17.85
N ARG A 101 -2.73 -13.82 17.62
CA ARG A 101 -1.65 -13.86 18.61
C ARG A 101 -2.03 -13.13 19.91
N TYR A 102 -2.88 -12.12 19.78
CA TYR A 102 -3.42 -11.33 20.87
C TYR A 102 -4.92 -11.56 21.00
N GLY A 103 -5.44 -12.79 20.96
CA GLY A 103 -6.83 -13.07 21.40
C GLY A 103 -7.96 -12.57 20.47
N GLY A 104 -7.64 -11.92 19.35
CA GLY A 104 -8.60 -11.55 18.32
C GLY A 104 -9.69 -10.57 18.78
N ASP A 105 -10.96 -10.94 18.62
CA ASP A 105 -12.11 -10.08 18.96
C ASP A 105 -12.38 -9.97 20.48
N GLU A 106 -11.58 -10.64 21.32
CA GLU A 106 -11.68 -10.49 22.77
C GLU A 106 -11.20 -9.09 23.20
N GLN A 107 -12.12 -8.30 23.77
CA GLN A 107 -11.83 -6.94 24.25
C GLN A 107 -10.62 -6.96 25.20
N ASP A 108 -9.58 -6.21 24.83
CA ASP A 108 -8.30 -5.99 25.52
C ASP A 108 -7.11 -6.89 25.12
N GLN A 109 -7.28 -7.79 24.16
CA GLN A 109 -6.13 -8.43 23.51
C GLN A 109 -6.14 -8.03 22.03
N ARG A 110 -5.13 -7.26 21.61
CA ARG A 110 -4.87 -6.89 20.21
C ARG A 110 -3.42 -6.46 20.05
N PRO A 111 -2.83 -6.50 18.84
CA PRO A 111 -1.61 -5.74 18.58
C PRO A 111 -1.80 -4.28 19.00
N SER A 112 -0.75 -3.68 19.55
CA SER A 112 -0.86 -2.32 20.10
C SER A 112 -1.07 -1.32 18.97
N ASN A 113 -2.27 -0.70 18.89
CA ASN A 113 -2.51 0.37 17.93
C ASN A 113 -1.52 1.54 18.11
N ASP A 114 -0.97 1.75 19.30
CA ASP A 114 0.08 2.76 19.50
C ASP A 114 1.40 2.35 18.84
N GLU A 115 1.79 1.07 18.96
CA GLU A 115 3.00 0.56 18.29
C GLU A 115 2.84 0.56 16.76
N ILE A 116 1.66 0.17 16.24
CA ILE A 116 1.35 0.26 14.80
C ILE A 116 1.48 1.71 14.32
N MET A 117 0.87 2.66 15.01
CA MET A 117 0.91 4.07 14.59
C MET A 117 2.33 4.67 14.71
N ASN A 118 3.11 4.26 15.72
CA ASN A 118 4.51 4.68 15.86
C ASN A 118 5.35 4.15 14.70
N GLU A 119 5.19 2.87 14.33
CA GLU A 119 5.90 2.27 13.20
C GLU A 119 5.51 2.95 11.87
N ILE A 120 4.23 3.21 11.64
CA ILE A 120 3.75 3.91 10.44
C ILE A 120 4.30 5.34 10.38
N SER A 121 4.36 6.04 11.51
CA SER A 121 4.99 7.36 11.60
C SER A 121 6.48 7.29 11.26
N ALA A 122 7.20 6.29 11.77
CA ALA A 122 8.61 6.08 11.48
C ALA A 122 8.85 5.77 10.00
N GLN A 123 8.02 4.92 9.38
CA GLN A 123 8.06 4.66 7.94
C GLN A 123 7.85 5.94 7.13
N LEU A 124 6.84 6.75 7.46
CA LEU A 124 6.57 8.02 6.80
C LEU A 124 7.76 9.00 6.91
N ASP A 125 8.34 9.10 8.11
CA ASP A 125 9.49 9.97 8.36
C ASP A 125 10.72 9.50 7.58
N THR A 126 11.01 8.20 7.57
CA THR A 126 12.12 7.63 6.80
C THR A 126 12.00 7.96 5.31
N VAL A 127 10.83 7.74 4.71
CA VAL A 127 10.65 7.98 3.27
C VAL A 127 10.71 9.45 2.88
N ARG A 128 10.26 10.35 3.76
CA ARG A 128 10.42 11.79 3.58
C ARG A 128 11.85 12.25 3.77
N GLN A 129 12.57 11.72 4.76
CA GLN A 129 14.00 12.00 4.99
C GLN A 129 14.84 11.55 3.79
N ASP A 130 14.47 10.44 3.19
CA ASP A 130 15.08 9.95 1.97
C ASP A 130 14.69 10.79 0.74
N GLY A 131 13.80 11.79 0.87
CA GLY A 131 13.58 12.81 -0.14
C GLY A 131 12.42 12.55 -1.10
N LEU A 132 11.54 11.59 -0.80
CA LEU A 132 10.29 11.41 -1.53
C LEU A 132 9.16 12.23 -0.91
N HIS A 133 8.34 12.84 -1.75
CA HIS A 133 7.08 13.45 -1.33
C HIS A 133 5.98 12.39 -1.33
N ILE A 134 5.37 12.15 -0.17
CA ILE A 134 4.27 11.19 -0.01
C ILE A 134 2.93 11.90 -0.15
N ALA A 135 2.11 11.43 -1.09
CA ALA A 135 0.79 12.01 -1.41
C ALA A 135 -0.37 11.29 -0.70
N TYR A 136 -0.21 10.01 -0.39
CA TYR A 136 -1.25 9.18 0.22
C TYR A 136 -0.66 8.05 1.06
N LEU A 137 -1.51 7.39 1.84
CA LEU A 137 -1.20 6.20 2.62
C LEU A 137 -2.23 5.12 2.32
N ASP A 138 -1.75 3.92 2.04
CA ASP A 138 -2.53 2.69 2.01
C ASP A 138 -1.82 1.64 2.88
N THR A 139 -2.40 0.44 2.99
CA THR A 139 -1.87 -0.59 3.90
C THR A 139 -1.59 -1.89 3.15
N HIS A 140 -0.38 -2.41 3.32
CA HIS A 140 -0.03 -3.74 2.84
C HIS A 140 -0.88 -4.82 3.54
N MET A 141 -1.43 -5.74 2.74
CA MET A 141 -2.38 -6.79 3.19
C MET A 141 -3.66 -6.30 3.89
N GLY A 142 -3.95 -4.99 3.91
CA GLY A 142 -5.20 -4.46 4.44
C GLY A 142 -5.41 -4.74 5.93
N PHE A 143 -4.50 -4.32 6.82
CA PHE A 143 -4.66 -4.51 8.28
C PHE A 143 -5.53 -3.44 8.98
N ASP A 144 -6.02 -2.45 8.24
CA ASP A 144 -6.75 -1.32 8.80
C ASP A 144 -8.11 -1.68 9.41
N TRP A 145 -8.61 -2.90 9.18
CA TRP A 145 -9.79 -3.47 9.87
C TRP A 145 -9.56 -3.78 11.35
N PHE A 146 -8.31 -3.75 11.85
CA PHE A 146 -8.06 -3.86 13.28
C PHE A 146 -8.87 -2.81 14.04
N HIS A 147 -9.55 -3.24 15.10
CA HIS A 147 -10.52 -2.40 15.79
C HIS A 147 -9.91 -1.03 16.20
N GLY A 148 -10.57 0.05 15.80
CA GLY A 148 -10.15 1.43 16.09
C GLY A 148 -8.88 1.90 15.38
N LEU A 149 -8.32 1.14 14.43
CA LEU A 149 -7.14 1.54 13.68
C LEU A 149 -7.47 2.46 12.50
N SER A 150 -8.53 2.14 11.73
CA SER A 150 -8.92 2.96 10.56
C SER A 150 -9.12 4.45 10.92
N GLU A 151 -9.77 4.74 12.05
CA GLU A 151 -10.01 6.12 12.51
C GLU A 151 -8.69 6.85 12.82
N ARG A 152 -7.75 6.16 13.48
CA ARG A 152 -6.42 6.71 13.77
C ARG A 152 -5.60 6.96 12.51
N LEU A 153 -5.67 6.06 11.53
CA LEU A 153 -5.01 6.25 10.24
C LEU A 153 -5.61 7.43 9.48
N GLN A 154 -6.92 7.62 9.51
CA GLN A 154 -7.58 8.79 8.92
C GLN A 154 -7.13 10.10 9.59
N GLU A 155 -7.11 10.14 10.93
CA GLU A 155 -6.64 11.30 11.68
C GLU A 155 -5.17 11.60 11.41
N PHE A 156 -4.32 10.57 11.37
CA PHE A 156 -2.91 10.66 11.04
C PHE A 156 -2.70 11.22 9.62
N CYS A 157 -3.36 10.64 8.61
CA CYS A 157 -3.26 11.13 7.24
C CYS A 157 -3.68 12.60 7.13
N LYS A 158 -4.76 12.99 7.82
CA LYS A 158 -5.23 14.38 7.89
C LYS A 158 -4.21 15.30 8.54
N ALA A 159 -3.59 14.89 9.64
CA ALA A 159 -2.57 15.67 10.34
C ALA A 159 -1.31 15.85 9.47
N GLU A 160 -0.94 14.80 8.73
CA GLU A 160 0.21 14.77 7.84
C GLU A 160 -0.03 15.41 6.47
N GLY A 161 -1.28 15.82 6.19
CA GLY A 161 -1.65 16.45 4.92
C GLY A 161 -1.64 15.49 3.72
N ILE A 162 -1.80 14.19 3.96
CA ILE A 162 -1.81 13.14 2.92
C ILE A 162 -3.20 12.48 2.82
N ILE A 163 -3.48 11.84 1.69
CA ILE A 163 -4.76 11.16 1.45
C ILE A 163 -4.76 9.78 2.13
N TYR A 164 -5.83 9.42 2.85
CA TYR A 164 -6.04 8.03 3.28
C TYR A 164 -6.61 7.22 2.11
N GLY A 165 -5.76 6.43 1.44
CA GLY A 165 -6.05 5.69 0.22
C GLY A 165 -7.06 4.55 0.39
N ASN A 166 -7.15 3.98 1.60
CA ASN A 166 -8.10 2.92 1.93
C ASN A 166 -9.50 3.44 2.27
N ALA A 167 -9.76 4.76 2.24
CA ALA A 167 -11.12 5.32 2.31
C ALA A 167 -11.93 5.06 1.03
N MET A 168 -11.95 3.79 0.59
CA MET A 168 -12.57 3.28 -0.62
C MET A 168 -14.10 3.36 -0.60
N ASP A 169 -14.71 3.66 0.54
CA ASP A 169 -16.16 3.94 0.66
C ASP A 169 -16.63 5.07 -0.27
N GLN A 170 -15.69 5.91 -0.76
CA GLN A 170 -15.96 7.01 -1.69
C GLN A 170 -15.64 6.68 -3.16
N ILE A 171 -15.05 5.52 -3.45
CA ILE A 171 -14.62 5.12 -4.80
C ILE A 171 -15.36 3.84 -5.18
N SER A 172 -16.38 3.97 -6.04
CA SER A 172 -17.05 2.79 -6.57
C SER A 172 -16.06 1.95 -7.39
N PRO A 173 -16.00 0.63 -7.19
CA PRO A 173 -15.15 -0.22 -8.03
C PRO A 173 -15.58 -0.10 -9.50
N ILE A 174 -14.63 -0.31 -10.41
CA ILE A 174 -14.96 -0.37 -11.84
C ILE A 174 -16.06 -1.45 -12.02
N PRO A 175 -17.17 -1.16 -12.73
CA PRO A 175 -18.24 -2.11 -12.97
C PRO A 175 -17.70 -3.46 -13.39
N GLN A 176 -18.35 -4.51 -12.90
CA GLN A 176 -18.07 -5.86 -13.37
C GLN A 176 -18.80 -6.07 -14.68
N VAL A 177 -18.14 -6.72 -15.62
CA VAL A 177 -18.72 -7.16 -16.90
C VAL A 177 -18.74 -8.68 -16.90
N GLU A 178 -19.89 -9.24 -17.27
CA GLU A 178 -20.05 -10.69 -17.43
C GLU A 178 -19.60 -11.09 -18.84
N GLY A 179 -18.75 -12.11 -18.96
CA GLY A 179 -18.27 -12.59 -20.25
C GLY A 179 -17.08 -13.54 -20.13
N GLU A 180 -16.79 -14.26 -21.21
CA GLU A 180 -15.52 -14.95 -21.40
C GLU A 180 -14.54 -13.99 -22.08
N PHE A 181 -13.36 -13.83 -21.51
CA PHE A 181 -12.30 -12.96 -22.02
C PHE A 181 -11.04 -13.77 -22.24
N ASP A 182 -10.34 -13.50 -23.34
CA ASP A 182 -9.08 -14.20 -23.66
C ASP A 182 -7.99 -13.89 -22.63
N THR A 183 -7.98 -12.66 -22.09
CA THR A 183 -7.04 -12.23 -21.07
C THR A 183 -7.70 -11.34 -19.99
N PRO A 184 -7.08 -11.21 -18.79
CA PRO A 184 -7.49 -10.21 -17.80
C PRO A 184 -7.45 -8.76 -18.31
N VAL A 185 -6.60 -8.48 -19.32
CA VAL A 185 -6.50 -7.15 -19.94
C VAL A 185 -7.73 -6.89 -20.79
N ASP A 186 -8.21 -7.86 -21.56
CA ASP A 186 -9.42 -7.73 -22.36
C ASP A 186 -10.65 -7.49 -21.47
N GLN A 187 -10.72 -8.20 -20.35
CA GLN A 187 -11.75 -7.95 -19.33
C GLN A 187 -11.67 -6.53 -18.78
N LEU A 188 -10.47 -6.04 -18.44
CA LEU A 188 -10.30 -4.66 -17.95
C LEU A 188 -10.70 -3.61 -19.00
N ILE A 189 -10.32 -3.80 -20.27
CA ILE A 189 -10.70 -2.90 -21.36
C ILE A 189 -12.23 -2.82 -21.48
N ASP A 190 -12.92 -3.95 -21.43
CA ASP A 190 -14.38 -3.98 -21.54
C ASP A 190 -15.06 -3.28 -20.34
N ARG A 191 -14.55 -3.50 -19.12
CA ARG A 191 -14.99 -2.80 -17.91
C ARG A 191 -14.85 -1.28 -18.00
N LEU A 192 -13.79 -0.80 -18.65
CA LEU A 192 -13.54 0.63 -18.89
C LEU A 192 -14.40 1.18 -20.03
N ALA A 193 -14.64 0.39 -21.08
CA ALA A 193 -15.48 0.78 -22.23
C ALA A 193 -16.94 1.01 -21.83
N TYR A 194 -17.46 0.24 -20.85
CA TYR A 194 -18.82 0.41 -20.32
C TYR A 194 -19.06 1.79 -19.68
N GLN A 195 -18.00 2.48 -19.29
CA GLN A 195 -18.05 3.79 -18.65
C GLN A 195 -17.79 4.94 -19.64
N ILE A 196 -16.95 4.75 -20.67
CA ILE A 196 -16.72 5.75 -21.71
C ILE A 196 -17.86 5.65 -22.72
N HIS A 197 -18.89 6.51 -22.58
CA HIS A 197 -20.01 6.62 -23.53
C HIS A 197 -19.50 6.50 -24.99
N PRO A 198 -20.16 5.71 -25.87
CA PRO A 198 -19.67 5.32 -27.20
C PRO A 198 -19.47 6.46 -28.24
N ARG A 199 -19.44 7.73 -27.82
CA ARG A 199 -19.17 8.88 -28.70
C ARG A 199 -17.69 9.19 -28.91
N LEU A 200 -16.76 8.40 -28.36
CA LEU A 200 -15.31 8.62 -28.50
C LEU A 200 -14.54 7.43 -29.08
N VAL A 201 -15.23 6.38 -29.52
CA VAL A 201 -14.61 5.20 -30.18
C VAL A 201 -14.69 5.30 -31.71
N GLU A 202 -15.32 6.34 -32.25
CA GLU A 202 -15.27 6.68 -33.68
C GLU A 202 -14.67 8.09 -33.88
N SER A 203 -13.34 8.15 -34.02
CA SER A 203 -12.63 9.22 -34.75
C SER A 203 -11.23 8.77 -35.14
#